data_AF-A0A926VR57-F1
#
_entry.id   AF-A0A926VR57-F1
#
_cell.length_a   1.000
_cell.length_b   1.000
_cell.length_c   1.000
_cell.angle_alpha   90.00
_cell.angle_beta   90.00
_cell.angle_gamma   90.00
#
_symmetry.space_group_name_H-M   'P 1'
#
loop_
_entity.id
_entity.type
_entity.pdbx_description
1 polymer ?
#
loop_
_entity_poly.entity_id
_entity_poly.type
_entity_poly.pdbx_seq_one_letter_code
_entity_poly.pdbx_strand_id
1 'polypeptide(L)' 'MNPKQKRNKKQQLIDFYGSYCWWCRQNTPHKNLTFDHLLPKSRGGSNSFENLRLSCFPCNNSRGNSLYPPLLIKNNCL' A
#
# COMPACT_ATOMS: atom_id res chain seq x y z
N MET A 1 11.96 -7.17 -8.08
CA MET A 1 11.70 -5.99 -8.95
C MET A 1 12.89 -5.06 -8.83
N ASN A 2 13.45 -4.63 -9.94
CA ASN A 2 14.49 -3.59 -9.93
C ASN A 2 13.88 -2.20 -9.59
N PRO A 3 14.70 -1.18 -9.28
CA PRO A 3 14.20 0.14 -8.90
C PRO A 3 13.28 0.80 -9.95
N LYS A 4 13.61 0.67 -11.24
CA LYS A 4 12.79 1.21 -12.35
C LYS A 4 11.41 0.55 -12.40
N GLN A 5 11.36 -0.78 -12.32
CA GLN A 5 10.12 -1.55 -12.27
C GLN A 5 9.27 -1.15 -11.06
N LYS A 6 9.89 -0.96 -9.89
CA LYS A 6 9.20 -0.52 -8.68
C LYS A 6 8.58 0.88 -8.86
N ARG A 7 9.31 1.82 -9.45
CA ARG A 7 8.81 3.18 -9.76
C ARG A 7 7.64 3.13 -10.75
N ASN A 8 7.81 2.42 -11.87
CA ASN A 8 6.77 2.30 -12.90
C ASN A 8 5.49 1.67 -12.34
N LYS A 9 5.63 0.58 -11.56
CA LYS A 9 4.48 -0.08 -10.95
C LYS A 9 3.76 0.79 -9.91
N LYS A 10 4.52 1.59 -9.15
CA LYS A 10 3.94 2.56 -8.23
C LYS A 10 3.13 3.62 -8.98
N GLN A 11 3.67 4.13 -10.09
CA GLN A 11 2.95 5.09 -10.94
C GLN A 11 1.65 4.48 -11.50
N GLN A 12 1.69 3.26 -12.04
CA GLN A 12 0.49 2.57 -12.52
C GLN A 12 -0.60 2.40 -11.45
N LEU A 13 -0.22 2.08 -10.21
CA LEU A 13 -1.17 1.98 -9.10
C LEU A 13 -1.76 3.35 -8.74
N ILE A 14 -0.97 4.43 -8.80
CA ILE A 14 -1.44 5.81 -8.57
C ILE A 14 -2.40 6.23 -9.69
N ASP A 15 -2.05 5.97 -10.95
CA ASP A 15 -2.88 6.36 -12.09
C ASP A 15 -4.24 5.65 -12.06
N PHE A 16 -4.27 4.38 -11.61
CA PHE A 16 -5.49 3.57 -11.57
C PHE A 16 -6.33 3.77 -10.30
N TYR A 17 -5.69 3.75 -9.12
CA TYR A 17 -6.39 3.83 -7.82
C TYR A 17 -6.39 5.22 -7.20
N GLY A 18 -5.59 6.16 -7.71
CA GLY A 18 -5.39 7.47 -7.09
C GLY A 18 -4.31 7.49 -6.01
N SER A 19 -4.02 8.69 -5.52
CA SER A 19 -2.97 8.94 -4.51
C SER A 19 -3.52 9.08 -3.09
N TYR A 20 -4.23 8.07 -2.63
CA TYR A 20 -4.72 7.98 -1.25
C TYR A 20 -4.32 6.65 -0.61
N CYS A 21 -4.32 6.61 0.72
CA CYS A 21 -4.11 5.37 1.45
C CYS A 21 -5.33 4.46 1.32
N TRP A 22 -5.13 3.21 0.87
CA TRP A 22 -6.21 2.24 0.70
C TRP A 22 -7.07 2.02 1.95
N TRP A 23 -6.46 2.11 3.13
CA TRP A 23 -7.13 1.87 4.42
C TRP A 23 -7.77 3.12 5.01
N CYS A 24 -6.98 4.17 5.30
CA CYS A 24 -7.50 5.37 5.95
C CYS A 24 -8.18 6.37 5.01
N ARG A 25 -8.08 6.13 3.69
CA ARG A 25 -8.63 6.97 2.62
C ARG A 25 -8.12 8.41 2.56
N GLN A 26 -7.12 8.77 3.35
CA GLN A 26 -6.51 10.10 3.30
C GLN A 26 -5.64 10.24 2.05
N ASN A 27 -5.75 11.40 1.39
CA ASN A 27 -4.82 11.80 0.34
C ASN A 27 -3.41 11.81 0.92
N THR A 28 -2.51 11.06 0.27
CA THR A 28 -1.16 10.84 0.77
C THR A 28 -0.19 11.21 -0.34
N PRO A 29 0.83 12.04 -0.09
CA PRO A 29 1.85 12.36 -1.10
C PRO A 29 2.49 11.09 -1.68
N HIS A 30 2.83 11.12 -2.97
CA HIS A 30 3.38 9.95 -3.67
C HIS A 30 4.59 9.36 -2.91
N LYS A 31 5.44 10.21 -2.32
CA LYS A 31 6.62 9.78 -1.54
C LYS A 31 6.27 8.99 -0.28
N ASN A 32 5.12 9.25 0.35
CA ASN A 32 4.68 8.63 1.60
C ASN A 32 3.82 7.37 1.36
N LEU A 33 3.37 7.12 0.13
CA LEU A 33 2.70 5.88 -0.25
C LEU A 33 3.68 4.71 -0.34
N THR A 34 3.30 3.58 0.24
CA THR A 34 4.05 2.33 0.24
C THR A 34 3.24 1.23 -0.45
N PHE A 35 3.92 0.22 -0.98
CA PHE A 35 3.23 -0.97 -1.50
C PHE A 35 2.69 -1.79 -0.34
N ASP A 36 1.45 -2.22 -0.49
CA ASP A 36 0.74 -3.02 0.49
C ASP A 36 0.13 -4.24 -0.20
N HIS A 37 0.39 -5.41 0.35
CA HIS A 37 -0.01 -6.70 -0.23
C HIS A 37 -1.28 -7.21 0.46
N LEU A 38 -2.41 -7.28 -0.25
CA LEU A 38 -3.69 -7.75 0.31
C LEU A 38 -3.57 -9.15 0.91
N LEU A 39 -2.93 -10.08 0.21
CA LEU A 39 -2.35 -11.29 0.79
C LEU A 39 -0.88 -10.98 1.11
N PRO A 40 -0.44 -10.96 2.38
CA PRO A 40 0.94 -10.66 2.74
C PRO A 40 1.94 -11.60 2.06
N LYS A 41 3.12 -11.08 1.72
CA LYS A 41 4.19 -11.89 1.10
C LYS A 41 4.58 -13.10 1.93
N SER A 42 4.65 -12.97 3.26
CA SER A 42 4.96 -14.08 4.17
C SER A 42 3.90 -15.19 4.16
N ARG A 43 2.75 -14.95 3.51
CA ARG A 43 1.63 -15.90 3.34
C ARG A 43 1.40 -16.25 1.86
N GLY A 44 2.41 -16.08 1.00
CA GLY A 44 2.33 -16.42 -0.43
C GLY A 44 1.83 -15.31 -1.35
N GLY A 45 1.67 -14.09 -0.85
CA GLY A 45 1.24 -12.93 -1.63
C GLY A 45 2.15 -12.59 -2.81
N SER A 46 1.57 -12.48 -4.01
CA SER A 46 2.30 -12.09 -5.22
C SER A 46 2.49 -10.57 -5.32
N ASN A 47 3.38 -10.10 -6.19
CA ASN A 47 3.44 -8.68 -6.56
C ASN A 47 2.52 -8.37 -7.75
N SER A 48 1.44 -9.13 -7.98
CA SER A 48 0.51 -8.85 -9.06
C SER A 48 -0.24 -7.54 -8.82
N PHE A 49 -0.88 -7.00 -9.85
CA PHE A 49 -1.59 -5.72 -9.73
C PHE A 49 -2.82 -5.85 -8.80
N GLU A 50 -3.48 -7.01 -8.85
CA GLU A 50 -4.67 -7.36 -8.09
C GLU A 50 -4.36 -7.43 -6.59
N ASN A 51 -3.21 -8.01 -6.23
CA ASN A 51 -2.78 -8.17 -4.84
C ASN A 51 -2.15 -6.90 -4.25
N LEU A 52 -1.84 -5.88 -5.05
CA LEU A 52 -1.17 -4.68 -4.59
C LEU A 52 -2.14 -3.51 -4.42
N ARG A 53 -1.98 -2.81 -3.31
CA ARG A 53 -2.55 -1.48 -3.06
C ARG A 53 -1.45 -0.52 -2.61
N LEU A 54 -1.81 0.76 -2.53
CA LEU A 54 -0.97 1.78 -1.93
C LEU A 54 -1.55 2.18 -0.58
N SER A 55 -0.72 2.20 0.45
CA SER A 55 -1.11 2.67 1.77
C SER A 55 -0.02 3.55 2.38
N CYS A 56 -0.42 4.47 3.26
CA CYS A 56 0.53 5.24 4.06
C CYS A 56 1.32 4.29 4.97
N PHE A 57 2.54 4.69 5.32
CA PHE A 57 3.41 3.90 6.20
C PHE A 57 2.74 3.51 7.53
N PRO A 58 2.02 4.39 8.27
CA PRO A 58 1.40 4.03 9.53
C PRO A 58 0.37 2.89 9.42
N CYS A 59 -0.53 2.97 8.41
CA CYS A 59 -1.53 1.91 8.19
C CYS A 59 -0.88 0.60 7.75
N ASN A 60 0.07 0.66 6.80
CA ASN A 60 0.77 -0.53 6.33
C ASN A 60 1.51 -1.23 7.49
N ASN A 61 2.24 -0.45 8.29
CA ASN A 61 2.99 -0.96 9.43
C ASN A 61 2.07 -1.53 10.52
N SER A 62 0.94 -0.88 10.81
CA SER A 62 -0.06 -1.42 11.76
C SER A 62 -0.70 -2.71 11.28
N ARG A 63 -0.82 -2.92 9.97
CA ARG A 63 -1.38 -4.15 9.39
C ARG A 63 -0.38 -5.30 9.44
N GLY A 64 0.90 -5.03 9.19
CA GLY A 64 1.97 -6.02 9.21
C GLY A 64 1.68 -7.18 8.24
N ASN A 65 1.72 -8.42 8.75
CA ASN A 65 1.41 -9.63 7.98
C ASN A 65 -0.02 -10.17 8.22
N SER A 66 -0.93 -9.31 8.69
CA SER A 66 -2.34 -9.65 8.89
C SER A 66 -3.10 -9.77 7.56
N LEU A 67 -4.07 -10.68 7.50
CA LEU A 67 -5.05 -10.75 6.41
C LEU A 67 -6.18 -9.72 6.55
N TYR A 68 -6.29 -9.10 7.73
CA TYR A 68 -7.33 -8.13 8.05
C TYR A 68 -6.83 -6.70 7.87
N PRO A 69 -7.76 -5.71 7.80
CA PRO A 69 -7.40 -4.30 7.83
C PRO A 69 -6.56 -3.93 9.06
N PRO A 70 -5.77 -2.83 9.02
CA PRO A 70 -5.03 -2.36 10.19
C PRO A 70 -5.99 -2.04 11.34
N LEU A 71 -5.67 -2.57 12.53
CA LEU A 71 -6.43 -2.31 13.76
C LEU A 71 -6.46 -0.82 14.12
N LEU A 72 -5.40 -0.09 13.75
CA LEU A 72 -5.28 1.35 13.95
C LEU A 72 -5.25 2.07 12.62
N ILE A 73 -6.41 2.56 12.21
CA ILE A 73 -6.51 3.61 11.20
C ILE A 73 -6.23 4.92 11.93
N LYS A 74 -4.97 5.39 11.88
CA LYS A 74 -4.62 6.64 12.56
C LYS A 74 -5.31 7.80 11.86
N ASN A 75 -6.12 8.56 12.59
CA ASN A 75 -6.74 9.78 12.06
C ASN A 75 -5.69 10.84 11.64
N ASN A 76 -4.44 10.70 12.10
CA ASN A 76 -3.29 11.51 11.67
C ASN A 76 -2.26 10.66 10.90
N CYS A 77 -2.65 10.07 9.76
CA CYS A 77 -1.71 9.46 8.82
C CYS A 77 -0.90 10.54 8.07
N LEU A 78 -0.07 11.29 8.80
CA LEU A 78 0.89 12.25 8.26
C LEU A 78 2.28 11.60 8.14
#